data_AF-A0A914NL80-F1
#
_entry.id   AF-A0A914NL80-F1
#
_cell.length_a   1.000
_cell.length_b   1.000
_cell.length_c   1.000
_cell.angle_alpha   90.00
_cell.angle_beta   90.00
_cell.angle_gamma   90.00
#
_symmetry.space_group_name_H-M   'P 1'
#
loop_
_entity.id
_entity.type
_entity.pdbx_description
1 polymer ?
#
loop_
_entity_poly.entity_id
_entity_poly.type
_entity_poly.pdbx_seq_one_letter_code
_entity_poly.pdbx_strand_id
1 'polypeptide(L)'
;MSYYTQNLAAVLSDPKRTRSEVSAFFTRHWGEQFIPRKTIPPAQTIPSISLEHFRQYLATTAKKHKQYLKARRALRQKQTQQNGEEERISRDEVAD
;
A
#
# COMPACT_ATOMS: atom_id res chain seq x y z
N MET A 1 13.25 0.39 -46.95
CA MET A 1 12.01 0.03 -46.23
C MET A 1 11.98 0.78 -44.91
N SER A 2 11.10 1.77 -44.77
CA SER A 2 10.91 2.47 -43.50
C SER A 2 10.17 1.54 -42.54
N TYR A 3 10.78 1.16 -41.42
CA TYR A 3 10.12 0.39 -40.38
C TYR A 3 9.17 1.35 -39.65
N TYR A 4 7.88 1.23 -39.92
CA TYR A 4 6.86 1.98 -39.18
C TYR A 4 6.84 1.46 -37.75
N THR A 5 7.48 2.19 -36.84
CA THR A 5 7.47 1.91 -35.40
C THR A 5 6.49 2.85 -34.74
N GLN A 6 5.28 2.35 -34.46
CA GLN A 6 4.29 3.09 -33.69
C GLN A 6 4.32 2.59 -32.26
N ASN A 7 4.24 3.51 -31.29
CA ASN A 7 4.06 3.14 -29.90
C ASN A 7 2.67 2.51 -29.73
N LEU A 8 2.64 1.19 -29.59
CA LEU A 8 1.43 0.38 -29.46
C LEU A 8 0.57 0.82 -28.25
N ALA A 9 1.20 1.12 -27.12
CA ALA A 9 0.50 1.48 -25.90
C ALA A 9 -0.28 2.80 -26.09
N ALA A 10 0.37 3.82 -26.66
CA ALA A 10 -0.25 5.11 -26.93
C ALA A 10 -1.46 5.00 -27.87
N VAL A 11 -1.35 4.11 -28.86
CA VAL A 11 -2.41 3.86 -29.84
C VAL A 11 -3.63 3.17 -29.22
N LEU A 12 -3.41 2.16 -28.39
CA LEU A 12 -4.49 1.42 -27.75
C LEU A 12 -5.16 2.21 -26.62
N SER A 13 -4.45 3.17 -26.02
CA SER A 13 -4.98 4.04 -24.96
C SER A 13 -5.72 5.28 -25.45
N ASP A 14 -5.75 5.55 -26.77
CA ASP A 14 -6.37 6.76 -27.31
C ASP A 14 -7.91 6.71 -27.18
N PRO A 15 -8.53 7.57 -26.35
CA PRO A 15 -9.98 7.58 -26.16
C PRO A 15 -10.76 8.05 -27.40
N LYS A 16 -10.09 8.67 -28.38
CA LYS A 16 -10.71 9.11 -29.63
C LYS A 16 -10.92 7.97 -30.63
N ARG A 17 -10.31 6.81 -30.39
CA ARG A 17 -10.46 5.64 -31.24
C ARG A 17 -11.73 4.87 -30.88
N THR A 18 -12.43 4.50 -31.93
CA THR A 18 -13.60 3.63 -31.83
C THR A 18 -13.18 2.20 -31.48
N ARG A 19 -14.11 1.44 -30.87
CA ARG A 19 -13.88 0.04 -30.50
C ARG A 19 -13.54 -0.84 -31.72
N SER A 20 -14.11 -0.53 -32.89
CA SER A 20 -13.80 -1.21 -34.15
C SER A 20 -12.37 -0.94 -34.62
N GLU A 21 -11.90 0.31 -34.54
CA GLU A 21 -10.50 0.66 -34.87
C GLU A 21 -9.50 -0.03 -33.94
N VAL A 22 -9.80 -0.10 -32.64
CA VAL A 22 -8.96 -0.84 -31.68
C VAL A 22 -8.97 -2.34 -31.97
N SER A 23 -10.12 -2.91 -32.36
CA SER A 23 -10.20 -4.33 -32.71
C SER A 23 -9.43 -4.67 -33.99
N ALA A 24 -9.57 -3.85 -35.03
CA ALA A 24 -8.90 -4.03 -36.32
C ALA A 24 -7.38 -3.76 -36.23
N PHE A 25 -6.95 -2.96 -35.25
CA PHE A 25 -5.54 -2.66 -35.03
C PHE A 25 -4.70 -3.94 -34.85
N PHE A 26 -5.17 -4.88 -34.03
CA PHE A 26 -4.41 -6.09 -33.72
C PHE A 26 -4.24 -6.99 -34.95
N THR A 27 -5.31 -7.18 -35.71
CA THR A 27 -5.30 -7.95 -36.96
C THR A 27 -4.37 -7.31 -38.00
N ARG A 28 -4.36 -5.97 -38.10
CA ARG A 28 -3.45 -5.26 -39.00
C ARG A 28 -1.98 -5.40 -38.60
N HIS A 29 -1.69 -5.46 -37.30
CA HIS A 29 -0.32 -5.46 -36.79
C HIS A 29 0.28 -6.87 -36.69
N TRP A 30 -0.51 -7.89 -36.36
CA TRP A 30 -0.08 -9.28 -36.16
C TRP A 30 -0.70 -10.30 -37.13
N GLY A 31 -1.58 -9.85 -38.03
CA GLY A 31 -2.27 -10.68 -39.02
C GLY A 31 -3.58 -11.30 -38.51
N GLU A 32 -4.30 -11.93 -39.43
CA GLU A 32 -5.59 -12.62 -39.19
C GLU A 32 -5.49 -13.79 -38.19
N GLN A 33 -4.27 -14.28 -37.93
CA GLN A 33 -4.02 -15.33 -36.94
C GLN A 33 -3.93 -14.79 -35.51
N PHE A 34 -3.99 -13.47 -35.31
CA PHE A 34 -4.01 -12.89 -33.97
C PHE A 34 -5.32 -13.20 -33.27
N ILE A 35 -5.24 -14.00 -32.21
CA ILE A 35 -6.38 -14.31 -31.34
C ILE A 35 -6.14 -13.57 -30.01
N PRO A 36 -6.90 -12.50 -29.72
CA PRO A 36 -6.79 -11.81 -28.44
C PRO A 36 -6.99 -12.80 -27.29
N ARG A 37 -6.03 -12.85 -26.36
CA ARG A 37 -6.17 -13.68 -25.16
C ARG A 37 -7.32 -13.13 -24.32
N LYS A 38 -8.43 -13.88 -24.30
CA LYS A 38 -9.63 -13.53 -23.52
C LYS A 38 -9.41 -13.65 -22.01
N THR A 39 -8.45 -14.49 -21.61
CA THR A 39 -8.10 -14.76 -20.22
C THR A 39 -6.60 -14.66 -20.04
N ILE A 40 -6.17 -13.87 -19.05
CA ILE A 40 -4.77 -13.81 -18.64
C ILE A 40 -4.53 -14.96 -17.66
N PRO A 41 -3.59 -15.88 -17.94
CA PRO A 41 -3.28 -16.95 -17.01
C PRO A 41 -2.70 -16.36 -15.71
N PRO A 42 -2.94 -17.01 -14.55
CA PRO A 42 -2.35 -16.56 -13.30
C PRO A 42 -0.82 -16.57 -13.38
N ALA A 43 -0.19 -15.63 -12.68
CA ALA A 43 1.26 -15.55 -12.62
C ALA A 43 1.82 -16.79 -11.91
N GLN A 44 2.68 -17.54 -12.60
CA GLN A 44 3.27 -18.77 -12.05
C GLN A 44 4.41 -18.49 -11.05
N THR A 45 5.00 -17.30 -11.12
CA THR A 45 6.13 -16.88 -10.28
C THR A 45 5.71 -16.07 -9.05
N ILE A 46 4.44 -15.66 -8.97
CA ILE A 46 3.93 -14.84 -7.86
C ILE A 46 3.09 -15.75 -6.96
N PRO A 47 3.42 -15.86 -5.67
CA PRO A 47 2.65 -16.67 -4.75
C PRO A 47 1.24 -16.09 -4.57
N SER A 48 0.26 -16.97 -4.40
CA SER A 48 -1.12 -16.56 -4.06
C SER A 48 -1.15 -16.04 -2.63
N ILE A 49 -1.33 -14.72 -2.46
CA ILE A 49 -1.39 -14.10 -1.13
C ILE A 49 -2.84 -14.10 -0.65
N SER A 50 -3.12 -14.89 0.39
CA SER A 50 -4.38 -14.86 1.13
C SER A 50 -4.29 -14.08 2.45
N LEU A 51 -5.44 -13.80 3.06
CA LEU A 51 -5.54 -13.16 4.39
C LEU A 51 -4.83 -13.96 5.50
N GLU A 52 -4.66 -15.26 5.33
CA GLU A 52 -3.99 -16.13 6.31
C GLU A 52 -2.55 -15.68 6.59
N HIS A 53 -1.83 -15.27 5.55
CA HIS A 53 -0.44 -14.78 5.67
C HIS A 53 -0.31 -13.58 6.61
N PHE A 54 -1.39 -12.82 6.79
CA PHE A 54 -1.40 -11.65 7.66
C PHE A 54 -1.94 -11.93 9.06
N ARG A 55 -2.54 -13.10 9.32
CA ARG A 55 -3.20 -13.38 10.62
C ARG A 55 -2.23 -13.29 11.79
N GLN A 56 -1.03 -13.85 11.66
CA GLN A 56 -0.02 -13.78 12.72
C GLN A 56 0.46 -12.34 12.96
N TYR A 57 0.66 -11.56 11.90
CA TYR A 57 1.01 -10.14 12.01
C TYR A 57 -0.10 -9.36 12.71
N LEU A 58 -1.35 -9.54 12.29
CA LEU A 58 -2.50 -8.86 12.90
C LEU A 58 -2.66 -9.22 14.38
N ALA A 59 -2.50 -10.51 14.73
CA ALA A 59 -2.63 -10.97 16.11
C ALA A 59 -1.52 -10.42 17.02
N THR A 60 -0.29 -10.35 16.53
CA THR A 60 0.88 -9.97 17.35
C THR A 60 1.11 -8.47 17.37
N THR A 61 1.00 -7.79 16.23
CA THR A 61 1.24 -6.35 16.11
C THR A 61 0.17 -5.56 16.84
N ALA A 62 -1.10 -5.97 16.80
CA ALA A 62 -2.16 -5.31 17.56
C ALA A 62 -1.92 -5.41 19.08
N LYS A 63 -1.47 -6.57 19.56
CA LYS A 63 -1.14 -6.79 20.98
C LYS A 63 0.06 -5.93 21.41
N LYS A 64 1.15 -5.97 20.64
CA LYS A 64 2.36 -5.17 20.90
C LYS A 64 2.05 -3.68 20.89
N HIS A 65 1.27 -3.21 19.91
CA HIS A 65 0.86 -1.80 19.83
C HIS A 65 0.02 -1.37 21.03
N LYS A 66 -0.93 -2.20 21.47
CA LYS A 66 -1.73 -1.93 22.68
C LYS A 66 -0.87 -1.88 23.94
N GLN A 67 0.11 -2.77 24.08
CA GLN A 67 1.06 -2.77 25.20
C GLN A 67 1.92 -1.50 25.20
N TYR A 68 2.47 -1.13 24.04
CA TYR A 68 3.21 0.11 23.87
C TYR A 68 2.40 1.34 24.28
N LEU A 69 1.15 1.47 23.82
CA LEU A 69 0.28 2.59 24.19
C LEU A 69 0.01 2.66 25.70
N LYS A 70 -0.17 1.50 26.36
CA LYS A 70 -0.31 1.44 27.81
C LYS A 70 0.96 1.91 28.53
N ALA A 71 2.12 1.38 28.16
CA ALA A 71 3.40 1.75 28.73
C ALA A 71 3.68 3.25 28.55
N ARG A 72 3.43 3.78 27.35
CA ARG A 72 3.60 5.21 27.03
C ARG A 72 2.71 6.11 27.90
N ARG A 73 1.46 5.72 28.14
CA ARG A 73 0.55 6.47 29.02
C ARG A 73 1.03 6.45 30.47
N ALA A 74 1.44 5.28 30.97
CA ALA A 74 1.95 5.16 32.34
C ALA A 74 3.24 5.98 32.56
N LEU A 75 4.16 5.97 31.60
CA LEU A 75 5.37 6.79 31.65
C LEU A 75 5.04 8.29 31.71
N ARG A 76 4.11 8.77 30.87
CA ARG A 76 3.67 10.17 30.92
C ARG A 76 3.06 10.55 32.27
N GLN A 77 2.22 9.68 32.83
CA GLN A 77 1.60 9.93 34.14
C GLN A 77 2.65 10.03 35.25
N LYS A 78 3.65 9.13 35.26
CA LYS A 78 4.75 9.19 36.21
C LYS A 78 5.58 10.47 36.07
N GLN A 79 5.88 10.90 34.84
CA GLN A 79 6.57 12.17 34.60
C GLN A 79 5.76 13.36 35.13
N THR A 80 4.45 13.40 34.91
CA THR A 80 3.60 14.48 35.43
C THR A 80 3.52 14.47 36.96
N GLN A 81 3.49 13.29 37.59
CA GLN A 81 3.50 13.16 39.04
C GLN A 81 4.83 13.63 39.65
N GLN A 82 5.96 13.19 39.08
CA GLN A 82 7.29 13.60 39.53
C GLN A 82 7.49 15.11 39.40
N ASN A 83 7.15 15.69 38.25
CA ASN A 83 7.25 17.14 38.05
C ASN A 83 6.34 17.91 39.03
N GLY A 84 5.14 17.41 39.31
CA GLY A 84 4.22 18.05 40.27
C GLY A 84 4.61 17.89 41.74
N GLU A 85 5.31 16.82 42.10
CA GLU A 85 5.89 16.61 43.43
C GLU A 85 7.11 17.51 43.64
N GLU A 86 8.00 17.63 42.63
CA GLU A 86 9.13 18.55 42.64
C GLU A 86 8.68 20.02 42.76
N GLU A 87 7.64 20.43 42.03
CA GLU A 87 7.06 21.79 42.15
C GLU A 87 6.45 22.06 43.54
N ARG A 88 5.89 21.04 44.21
CA ARG A 88 5.34 21.18 45.57
C ARG A 88 6.44 21.31 46.61
N ILE A 89 7.45 20.43 46.57
CA ILE A 89 8.59 20.46 47.49
C ILE A 89 9.33 21.79 47.38
N SER A 90 9.56 22.26 46.15
CA SER A 90 10.23 23.54 45.91
C SER A 90 9.41 24.76 46.36
N ARG A 91 8.07 24.64 46.43
CA ARG A 91 7.19 25.71 46.95
C ARG A 91 7.18 25.75 48.48
N ASP A 92 7.25 24.60 49.14
CA ASP A 92 7.28 24.50 50.59
C ASP A 92 8.66 24.94 51.16
N GLU A 93 9.77 24.74 50.42
CA GLU A 93 11.11 25.21 50.82
C GLU A 93 11.30 26.74 50.75
N VAL A 94 10.47 27.48 50.01
CA VAL A 94 10.57 28.95 49.88
C VAL A 94 9.70 29.69 50.93
N ALA A 95 8.89 28.95 51.69
CA ALA A 95 7.95 29.50 52.66
C ALA A 95 8.46 29.54 54.11
N ASP A 96 9.67 29.02 54.37
CA ASP A 96 10.41 29.09 55.66
C ASP A 96 11.60 30.06 55.56
#